data_AF-A8MCC4-F1
#
_entry.id   AF-A8MCC4-F1
#
_cell.length_a   1.000
_cell.length_b   1.000
_cell.length_c   1.000
_cell.angle_alpha   90.00
_cell.angle_beta   90.00
_cell.angle_gamma   90.00
#
_symmetry.space_group_name_H-M   'P 1'
#
loop_
_entity.id
_entity.type
_entity.pdbx_description
1 polymer ?
#
loop_
_entity_poly.entity_id
_entity_poly.type
_entity_poly.pdbx_seq_one_letter_code
_entity_poly.pdbx_strand_id
1 'polypeptide(L)'
;MPLCPICRVRFNDWSDVAAHFNEMTKVNDAAHVMWLNRNISSRELSIDELSVRLRDLFRIGNGLGSWIRDIFIKRFYGDNPHPFMVAMQKPNRAVLLGYVLEHQHFLRNWVRVLATIVAKTDKDDVVRYELENMSVEFLGYRNRPSHYELLIRMGESLGMSRAEILSTPPLKATLDSINVWRRIANERTWVETMAAMHSLELAADKSLRKYGARMHYFNEAILSSPEYPDAVKEFLREGYEADEHHAGEALELVEKYAGEMNLIEEVQVTVLESLDALHNYLWARLQRAMMIDPGLIKVITQ
;
A
#
# COMPACT_ATOMS: atom_id res chain seq x y z
N MET A 1 -16.27 12.69 -17.55
CA MET A 1 -15.06 13.11 -18.28
C MET A 1 -13.88 12.43 -17.62
N PRO A 2 -13.33 11.38 -18.25
CA PRO A 2 -12.27 10.60 -17.63
C PRO A 2 -10.99 11.40 -17.42
N LEU A 3 -10.23 11.01 -16.41
CA LEU A 3 -8.97 11.57 -15.97
C LEU A 3 -7.81 10.71 -16.46
N CYS A 4 -6.76 11.34 -16.98
CA CYS A 4 -5.50 10.64 -17.09
C CYS A 4 -4.98 10.31 -15.68
N PRO A 5 -4.63 9.05 -15.38
CA PRO A 5 -4.18 8.64 -14.06
C PRO A 5 -2.77 9.13 -13.69
N ILE A 6 -2.08 9.79 -14.61
CA ILE A 6 -0.73 10.34 -14.39
C ILE A 6 -0.76 11.86 -14.26
N CYS A 7 -1.16 12.57 -15.32
CA CYS A 7 -1.15 14.03 -15.32
C CYS A 7 -2.45 14.66 -14.83
N ARG A 8 -3.51 13.85 -14.58
CA ARG A 8 -4.84 14.29 -14.13
C ARG A 8 -5.54 15.29 -15.06
N VAL A 9 -5.13 15.37 -16.32
CA VAL A 9 -5.87 16.10 -17.35
C VAL A 9 -7.20 15.37 -17.61
N ARG A 10 -8.30 16.13 -17.71
CA ARG A 10 -9.62 15.60 -18.07
C ARG A 10 -9.82 15.57 -19.57
N PHE A 11 -10.48 14.52 -20.02
CA PHE A 11 -10.81 14.29 -21.42
C PHE A 11 -12.32 14.04 -21.59
N ASN A 12 -12.82 14.09 -22.83
CA ASN A 12 -14.26 13.91 -23.05
C ASN A 12 -14.66 12.44 -22.87
N ASP A 13 -13.83 11.52 -23.34
CA ASP A 13 -14.03 10.07 -23.24
C ASP A 13 -12.72 9.28 -23.12
N TRP A 14 -12.83 7.95 -23.03
CA TRP A 14 -11.67 7.07 -22.87
C TRP A 14 -10.82 6.93 -24.15
N SER A 15 -11.37 7.21 -25.34
CA SER A 15 -10.59 7.26 -26.58
C SER A 15 -9.63 8.45 -26.57
N ASP A 16 -10.08 9.60 -26.08
CA ASP A 16 -9.23 10.78 -25.89
C ASP A 16 -8.09 10.50 -24.88
N VAL A 17 -8.38 9.82 -23.77
CA VAL A 17 -7.35 9.40 -22.80
C VAL A 17 -6.35 8.43 -23.45
N ALA A 18 -6.84 7.46 -24.23
CA ALA A 18 -5.98 6.51 -24.94
C ALA A 18 -5.10 7.20 -26.01
N ALA A 19 -5.66 8.17 -26.74
CA ALA A 19 -4.90 8.98 -27.69
C ALA A 19 -3.82 9.80 -26.97
N HIS A 20 -4.14 10.42 -25.83
CA HIS A 20 -3.17 11.10 -24.98
C HIS A 20 -2.03 10.17 -24.53
N PHE A 21 -2.33 8.96 -24.05
CA PHE A 21 -1.30 7.98 -23.70
C PHE A 21 -0.40 7.62 -24.90
N ASN A 22 -0.99 7.45 -26.09
CA ASN A 22 -0.25 7.16 -27.31
C ASN A 22 0.65 8.34 -27.76
N GLU A 23 0.28 9.58 -27.45
CA GLU A 23 1.15 10.74 -27.66
C GLU A 23 2.30 10.76 -26.65
N MET A 24 2.00 10.48 -25.38
CA MET A 24 3.01 10.44 -24.31
C MET A 24 4.05 9.33 -24.53
N THR A 25 3.65 8.17 -25.07
CA THR A 25 4.59 7.09 -25.44
C THR A 25 5.51 7.51 -26.59
N LYS A 26 5.02 8.24 -27.60
CA LYS A 26 5.84 8.73 -28.73
C LYS A 26 6.93 9.72 -28.29
N VAL A 27 6.64 10.54 -27.29
CA VAL A 27 7.63 11.46 -26.70
C VAL A 27 8.46 10.82 -25.59
N ASN A 28 8.32 9.50 -25.37
CA ASN A 28 9.01 8.73 -24.33
C ASN A 28 8.83 9.29 -22.91
N ASP A 29 7.62 9.75 -22.58
CA ASP A 29 7.32 10.16 -21.21
C ASP A 29 7.34 8.93 -20.29
N ALA A 30 8.34 8.87 -19.41
CA ALA A 30 8.59 7.71 -18.57
C ALA A 30 7.41 7.39 -17.63
N ALA A 31 6.70 8.41 -17.12
CA ALA A 31 5.61 8.21 -16.17
C ALA A 31 4.41 7.53 -16.84
N HIS A 32 3.99 7.99 -18.02
CA HIS A 32 2.88 7.38 -18.76
C HIS A 32 3.23 5.97 -19.25
N VAL A 33 4.43 5.77 -19.79
CA VAL A 33 4.89 4.45 -20.26
C VAL A 33 4.92 3.44 -19.11
N MET A 34 5.51 3.80 -17.98
CA MET A 34 5.59 2.91 -16.83
C MET A 34 4.22 2.58 -16.24
N TRP A 35 3.30 3.54 -16.22
CA TRP A 35 1.94 3.30 -15.75
C TRP A 35 1.17 2.32 -16.65
N LEU A 36 1.29 2.44 -17.98
CA LEU A 36 0.72 1.47 -18.92
C LEU A 36 1.27 0.07 -18.68
N ASN A 37 2.59 -0.06 -18.56
CA ASN A 37 3.25 -1.34 -18.33
C ASN A 37 2.77 -2.02 -17.04
N ARG A 38 2.50 -1.24 -15.98
CA ARG A 38 2.07 -1.73 -14.67
C ARG A 38 0.58 -2.10 -14.62
N ASN A 39 -0.28 -1.29 -15.25
CA ASN A 39 -1.72 -1.38 -15.03
C ASN A 39 -2.50 -1.98 -16.21
N ILE A 40 -1.98 -1.87 -17.43
CA ILE A 40 -2.69 -2.22 -18.66
C ILE A 40 -1.98 -3.31 -19.46
N SER A 41 -0.77 -3.04 -19.95
CA SER A 41 0.01 -3.97 -20.77
C SER A 41 1.43 -3.47 -21.03
N SER A 42 2.38 -4.39 -21.17
CA SER A 42 3.75 -4.11 -21.64
C SER A 42 3.91 -4.13 -23.17
N ARG A 43 2.90 -4.61 -23.90
CA ARG A 43 2.86 -4.52 -25.37
C ARG A 43 2.20 -3.21 -25.79
N GLU A 44 2.60 -2.71 -26.95
CA GLU A 44 1.90 -1.63 -27.64
C GLU A 44 0.47 -2.07 -28.01
N LEU A 45 -0.49 -1.17 -27.85
CA LEU A 45 -1.92 -1.38 -28.09
C LEU A 45 -2.43 -0.31 -29.05
N SER A 46 -3.42 -0.65 -29.87
CA SER A 46 -4.13 0.37 -30.63
C SER A 46 -4.91 1.32 -29.69
N ILE A 47 -5.26 2.52 -30.17
CA ILE A 47 -6.07 3.47 -29.38
C ILE A 47 -7.40 2.83 -28.95
N ASP A 48 -8.04 2.08 -29.83
CA ASP A 48 -9.31 1.39 -29.53
C ASP A 48 -9.13 0.31 -28.46
N GLU A 49 -8.09 -0.54 -28.58
CA GLU A 49 -7.79 -1.56 -27.57
C GLU A 49 -7.46 -0.92 -26.21
N LEU A 50 -6.67 0.16 -26.21
CA LEU A 50 -6.28 0.86 -24.99
C LEU A 50 -7.48 1.55 -24.34
N SER A 51 -8.35 2.20 -25.13
CA SER A 51 -9.58 2.84 -24.64
C SER A 51 -10.50 1.85 -23.92
N VAL A 52 -10.70 0.65 -24.48
CA VAL A 52 -11.48 -0.41 -23.85
C VAL A 52 -10.83 -0.86 -22.53
N ARG A 53 -9.52 -1.10 -22.52
CA ARG A 53 -8.82 -1.55 -21.29
C ARG A 53 -8.79 -0.50 -20.19
N LEU A 54 -8.64 0.78 -20.55
CA LEU A 54 -8.73 1.88 -19.58
C LEU A 54 -10.13 1.93 -18.97
N ARG A 55 -11.17 1.90 -19.81
CA ARG A 55 -12.56 1.86 -19.34
C ARG A 55 -12.82 0.69 -18.42
N ASP A 56 -12.35 -0.51 -18.78
CA ASP A 56 -12.49 -1.71 -17.96
C ASP A 56 -11.72 -1.61 -16.64
N LEU A 57 -10.53 -1.00 -16.64
CA LEU A 57 -9.75 -0.77 -15.43
C LEU A 57 -10.49 0.12 -14.44
N PHE A 58 -11.13 1.20 -14.89
CA PHE A 58 -11.85 2.15 -14.03
C PHE A 58 -13.31 1.78 -13.78
N ARG A 59 -13.82 0.71 -14.41
CA ARG A 59 -15.20 0.27 -14.23
C ARG A 59 -15.45 -0.20 -12.80
N ILE A 60 -16.38 0.45 -12.12
CA ILE A 60 -16.87 0.01 -10.81
C ILE A 60 -17.98 -1.02 -11.02
N GLY A 61 -17.76 -2.22 -10.50
CA GLY A 61 -18.77 -3.27 -10.40
C GLY A 61 -19.53 -3.14 -9.09
N ASN A 62 -19.05 -3.83 -8.05
CA ASN A 62 -19.72 -3.98 -6.75
C ASN A 62 -19.38 -2.87 -5.74
N GLY A 63 -19.06 -1.66 -6.19
CA GLY A 63 -18.65 -0.54 -5.33
C GLY A 63 -17.15 -0.23 -5.39
N LEU A 64 -16.80 0.96 -4.89
CA LEU A 64 -15.42 1.46 -4.88
C LEU A 64 -14.53 0.62 -3.95
N GLY A 65 -15.01 0.19 -2.79
CA GLY A 65 -14.27 -0.66 -1.87
C GLY A 65 -13.91 -2.01 -2.51
N SER A 66 -14.83 -2.62 -3.25
CA SER A 66 -14.56 -3.84 -4.03
C SER A 66 -13.52 -3.59 -5.11
N TRP A 67 -13.62 -2.46 -5.84
CA TRP A 67 -12.65 -2.10 -6.87
C TRP A 67 -11.23 -1.93 -6.30
N ILE A 68 -11.09 -1.22 -5.17
CA ILE A 68 -9.79 -1.03 -4.50
C ILE A 68 -9.20 -2.39 -4.11
N ARG A 69 -10.02 -3.28 -3.54
CA ARG A 69 -9.62 -4.63 -3.14
C ARG A 69 -9.16 -5.47 -4.32
N ASP A 70 -9.91 -5.47 -5.42
CA ASP A 70 -9.58 -6.24 -6.62
C ASP A 70 -8.26 -5.78 -7.25
N ILE A 71 -8.05 -4.47 -7.35
CA ILE A 71 -6.81 -3.88 -7.85
C ILE A 71 -5.63 -4.22 -6.94
N PHE A 72 -5.82 -4.13 -5.62
CA PHE A 72 -4.80 -4.49 -4.64
C PHE A 72 -4.39 -5.96 -4.78
N ILE A 73 -5.35 -6.87 -4.83
CA ILE A 73 -5.11 -8.32 -5.02
C ILE A 73 -4.36 -8.55 -6.32
N LYS A 74 -4.85 -8.04 -7.44
CA LYS A 74 -4.22 -8.21 -8.77
C LYS A 74 -2.75 -7.80 -8.73
N ARG A 75 -2.42 -6.75 -7.98
CA ARG A 75 -1.08 -6.14 -7.94
C ARG A 75 -0.10 -6.82 -6.98
N PHE A 76 -0.56 -7.27 -5.82
CA PHE A 76 0.33 -7.76 -4.77
C PHE A 76 0.19 -9.26 -4.48
N TYR A 77 -0.95 -9.85 -4.81
CA TYR A 77 -1.32 -11.25 -4.50
C TYR A 77 -1.88 -12.04 -5.69
N GLY A 78 -1.82 -11.47 -6.89
CA GLY A 78 -2.31 -12.07 -8.12
C GLY A 78 -1.35 -13.10 -8.71
N ASP A 79 -1.31 -13.19 -10.04
CA ASP A 79 -0.53 -14.22 -10.73
C ASP A 79 0.97 -14.13 -10.50
N ASN A 80 1.47 -12.89 -10.36
CA ASN A 80 2.85 -12.58 -10.01
C ASN A 80 2.86 -11.74 -8.72
N PRO A 81 2.77 -12.39 -7.54
CA PRO A 81 2.77 -11.69 -6.26
C PRO A 81 4.02 -10.85 -6.07
N HIS A 82 3.90 -9.78 -5.28
CA HIS A 82 5.06 -8.90 -5.06
C HIS A 82 6.19 -9.68 -4.35
N PRO A 83 7.47 -9.55 -4.76
CA PRO A 83 8.58 -10.36 -4.23
C PRO A 83 8.72 -10.32 -2.70
N PHE A 84 8.44 -9.18 -2.08
CA PHE A 84 8.40 -9.08 -0.62
C PHE A 84 7.32 -9.97 0.02
N MET A 85 6.12 -10.09 -0.58
CA MET A 85 5.05 -10.97 -0.07
C MET A 85 5.47 -12.44 -0.17
N VAL A 86 6.17 -12.80 -1.24
CA VAL A 86 6.75 -14.15 -1.42
C VAL A 86 7.81 -14.42 -0.35
N ALA A 87 8.73 -13.48 -0.12
CA ALA A 87 9.76 -13.60 0.92
C ALA A 87 9.16 -13.67 2.34
N MET A 88 8.00 -13.04 2.56
CA MET A 88 7.28 -13.10 3.83
C MET A 88 6.56 -14.43 4.08
N GLN A 89 6.47 -15.36 3.12
CA GLN A 89 5.86 -16.67 3.38
C GLN A 89 6.69 -17.50 4.36
N LYS A 90 8.02 -17.39 4.33
CA LYS A 90 8.92 -18.01 5.32
C LYS A 90 10.12 -17.08 5.55
N PRO A 91 9.91 -15.95 6.23
CA PRO A 91 10.88 -14.87 6.26
C PRO A 91 12.07 -15.28 7.13
N ASN A 92 13.28 -15.13 6.60
CA ASN A 92 14.48 -15.28 7.44
C ASN A 92 14.69 -14.01 8.28
N ARG A 93 15.70 -14.05 9.16
CA ARG A 93 16.07 -12.91 10.01
C ARG A 93 16.29 -11.62 9.20
N ALA A 94 16.92 -11.68 8.03
CA ALA A 94 17.21 -10.52 7.22
C ALA A 94 15.94 -9.90 6.62
N VAL A 95 14.98 -10.70 6.16
CA VAL A 95 13.67 -10.23 5.68
C VAL A 95 12.92 -9.49 6.78
N LEU A 96 12.86 -10.06 7.99
CA LEU A 96 12.19 -9.41 9.12
C LEU A 96 12.90 -8.13 9.57
N LEU A 97 14.23 -8.08 9.59
CA LEU A 97 14.95 -6.83 9.89
C LEU A 97 14.81 -5.79 8.77
N GLY A 98 14.76 -6.21 7.51
CA GLY A 98 14.43 -5.34 6.38
C GLY A 98 13.05 -4.72 6.51
N TYR A 99 12.08 -5.50 7.01
CA TYR A 99 10.77 -5.00 7.41
C TYR A 99 10.93 -3.95 8.52
N VAL A 100 11.52 -4.27 9.67
CA VAL A 100 11.68 -3.35 10.82
C VAL A 100 12.27 -2.01 10.39
N LEU A 101 13.42 -2.05 9.72
CA LEU A 101 14.23 -0.88 9.42
C LEU A 101 13.54 0.11 8.48
N GLU A 102 12.78 -0.38 7.49
CA GLU A 102 12.03 0.48 6.58
C GLU A 102 10.64 0.85 7.13
N HIS A 103 10.00 -0.04 7.90
CA HIS A 103 8.64 0.19 8.38
C HIS A 103 8.53 1.15 9.55
N GLN A 104 9.57 1.34 10.35
CA GLN A 104 9.57 2.43 11.34
C GLN A 104 9.35 3.80 10.68
N HIS A 105 9.86 4.00 9.46
CA HIS A 105 9.73 5.27 8.74
C HIS A 105 8.34 5.39 8.13
N PHE A 106 7.79 4.28 7.64
CA PHE A 106 6.41 4.18 7.19
C PHE A 106 5.43 4.51 8.33
N LEU A 107 5.53 3.88 9.50
CA LEU A 107 4.61 4.12 10.62
C LEU A 107 4.68 5.55 11.15
N ARG A 108 5.88 6.15 11.19
CA ARG A 108 6.01 7.60 11.50
C ARG A 108 5.35 8.48 10.45
N ASN A 109 5.39 8.10 9.18
CA ASN A 109 4.69 8.81 8.12
C ASN A 109 3.18 8.59 8.18
N TRP A 110 2.75 7.36 8.45
CA TRP A 110 1.35 6.94 8.57
C TRP A 110 0.58 7.87 9.51
N VAL A 111 1.01 7.95 10.77
CA VAL A 111 0.37 8.80 11.79
C VAL A 111 0.35 10.28 11.37
N ARG A 112 1.39 10.77 10.67
CA ARG A 112 1.43 12.16 10.18
C ARG A 112 0.44 12.41 9.05
N VAL A 113 0.26 11.45 8.14
CA VAL A 113 -0.72 11.56 7.07
C VAL A 113 -2.14 11.45 7.63
N LEU A 114 -2.40 10.52 8.56
CA LEU A 114 -3.70 10.43 9.23
C LEU A 114 -4.07 11.73 9.95
N ALA A 115 -3.10 12.38 10.60
CA ALA A 115 -3.32 13.69 11.21
C ALA A 115 -3.78 14.76 10.19
N THR A 116 -3.34 14.68 8.93
CA THR A 116 -3.84 15.58 7.87
C THR A 116 -5.26 15.27 7.46
N ILE A 117 -5.70 14.00 7.53
CA ILE A 117 -7.09 13.61 7.28
C ILE A 117 -7.97 14.24 8.36
N VAL A 118 -7.61 14.06 9.64
CA VAL A 118 -8.30 14.69 10.79
C VAL A 118 -8.38 16.21 10.63
N ALA A 119 -7.30 16.86 10.20
CA ALA A 119 -7.26 18.31 10.04
C ALA A 119 -8.09 18.84 8.86
N LYS A 120 -8.33 18.01 7.83
CA LYS A 120 -8.99 18.42 6.58
C LYS A 120 -10.43 17.93 6.44
N THR A 121 -10.81 16.86 7.13
CA THR A 121 -12.16 16.30 7.06
C THR A 121 -13.17 17.17 7.81
N ASP A 122 -14.39 17.22 7.28
CA ASP A 122 -15.55 17.84 7.89
C ASP A 122 -16.54 16.79 8.46
N LYS A 123 -16.14 15.52 8.51
CA LYS A 123 -16.99 14.38 8.89
C LYS A 123 -16.58 13.80 10.25
N ASP A 124 -17.48 13.84 11.22
CA ASP A 124 -17.20 13.43 12.60
C ASP A 124 -16.90 11.93 12.75
N ASP A 125 -17.55 11.07 11.98
CA ASP A 125 -17.25 9.63 11.92
C ASP A 125 -15.81 9.38 11.43
N VAL A 126 -15.36 10.11 10.40
CA VAL A 126 -13.98 10.07 9.92
C VAL A 126 -13.00 10.62 10.97
N VAL A 127 -13.32 11.74 11.63
CA VAL A 127 -12.46 12.28 12.71
C VAL A 127 -12.26 11.24 13.81
N ARG A 128 -13.33 10.58 14.27
CA ARG A 128 -13.25 9.56 15.31
C ARG A 128 -12.43 8.36 14.86
N TYR A 129 -12.72 7.83 13.67
CA TYR A 129 -12.00 6.70 13.10
C TYR A 129 -10.49 6.96 13.03
N GLU A 130 -10.09 8.13 12.54
CA GLU A 130 -8.66 8.45 12.39
C GLU A 130 -7.96 8.73 13.71
N LEU A 131 -8.65 9.37 14.68
CA LEU A 131 -8.09 9.58 16.02
C LEU A 131 -7.88 8.25 16.77
N GLU A 132 -8.79 7.29 16.61
CA GLU A 132 -8.64 5.95 17.16
C GLU A 132 -7.44 5.23 16.54
N ASN A 133 -7.33 5.23 15.20
CA ASN A 133 -6.18 4.64 14.49
C ASN A 133 -4.85 5.27 14.92
N MET A 134 -4.76 6.60 14.98
CA MET A 134 -3.55 7.30 15.44
C MET A 134 -3.19 6.95 16.89
N SER A 135 -4.19 6.81 17.77
CA SER A 135 -3.96 6.41 19.15
C SER A 135 -3.41 4.99 19.24
N VAL A 136 -4.00 4.03 18.54
CA VAL A 136 -3.54 2.63 18.54
C VAL A 136 -2.12 2.51 17.98
N GLU A 137 -1.83 3.21 16.88
CA GLU A 137 -0.54 3.16 16.20
C GLU A 137 0.62 3.75 17.01
N PHE A 138 0.37 4.76 17.84
CA PHE A 138 1.44 5.48 18.56
C PHE A 138 1.43 5.30 20.08
N LEU A 139 0.25 5.24 20.70
CA LEU A 139 0.08 5.07 22.14
C LEU A 139 -0.23 3.63 22.54
N GLY A 140 -0.79 2.84 21.62
CA GLY A 140 -1.27 1.49 21.88
C GLY A 140 -2.73 1.44 22.28
N TYR A 141 -3.22 0.24 22.54
CA TYR A 141 -4.62 0.00 22.90
C TYR A 141 -4.73 -0.65 24.26
N ARG A 142 -5.34 0.06 25.21
CA ARG A 142 -5.45 -0.36 26.63
C ARG A 142 -4.06 -0.64 27.22
N ASN A 143 -3.79 -1.88 27.61
CA ASN A 143 -2.52 -2.32 28.19
C ASN A 143 -1.57 -2.94 27.15
N ARG A 144 -1.91 -2.91 25.85
CA ARG A 144 -1.06 -3.42 24.78
C ARG A 144 -0.15 -2.30 24.23
N PRO A 145 1.12 -2.59 23.92
CA PRO A 145 2.00 -1.64 23.26
C PRO A 145 1.44 -1.19 21.91
N SER A 146 1.91 -0.04 21.42
CA SER A 146 1.60 0.42 20.08
C SER A 146 2.24 -0.47 19.01
N HIS A 147 1.65 -0.48 17.82
CA HIS A 147 2.18 -1.22 16.68
C HIS A 147 3.63 -0.79 16.36
N TYR A 148 3.94 0.51 16.49
CA TYR A 148 5.30 1.03 16.41
C TYR A 148 6.24 0.42 17.45
N GLU A 149 5.83 0.33 18.73
CA GLU A 149 6.66 -0.28 19.78
C GLU A 149 6.86 -1.78 19.55
N LEU A 150 5.82 -2.51 19.10
CA LEU A 150 5.93 -3.92 18.74
C LEU A 150 6.92 -4.15 17.60
N LEU A 151 6.95 -3.27 16.59
CA LEU A 151 7.93 -3.32 15.50
C LEU A 151 9.36 -3.20 16.01
N ILE A 152 9.60 -2.27 16.94
CA ILE A 152 10.94 -2.08 17.52
C ILE A 152 11.35 -3.30 18.34
N ARG A 153 10.44 -3.85 19.16
CA ARG A 153 10.68 -5.09 19.93
C ARG A 153 10.95 -6.29 19.03
N MET A 154 10.27 -6.38 17.88
CA MET A 154 10.56 -7.40 16.86
C MET A 154 12.03 -7.28 16.42
N GLY A 155 12.51 -6.08 16.09
CA GLY A 155 13.91 -5.84 15.75
C GLY A 155 14.91 -6.18 16.87
N GLU A 156 14.60 -5.79 18.10
CA GLU A 156 15.40 -6.12 19.30
C GLU A 156 15.51 -7.64 19.49
N SER A 157 14.41 -8.37 19.35
CA SER A 157 14.38 -9.84 19.45
C SER A 157 15.18 -10.56 18.36
N LEU A 158 15.38 -9.87 17.21
CA LEU A 158 16.21 -10.34 16.10
C LEU A 158 17.67 -9.91 16.26
N GLY A 159 18.05 -9.31 17.40
CA GLY A 159 19.44 -8.98 17.73
C GLY A 159 19.95 -7.67 17.13
N MET A 160 19.07 -6.71 16.81
CA MET A 160 19.47 -5.35 16.45
C MET A 160 19.07 -4.40 17.58
N SER A 161 19.97 -3.54 18.05
CA SER A 161 19.62 -2.63 19.13
C SER A 161 18.62 -1.57 18.66
N ARG A 162 17.75 -1.11 19.57
CA ARG A 162 16.85 0.02 19.30
C ARG A 162 17.58 1.26 18.82
N ALA A 163 18.75 1.55 19.37
CA ALA A 163 19.57 2.67 18.92
C ALA A 163 19.95 2.55 17.43
N GLU A 164 20.41 1.36 17.01
CA GLU A 164 20.72 1.09 15.60
C GLU A 164 19.47 1.19 14.72
N ILE A 165 18.35 0.58 15.13
CA ILE A 165 17.07 0.67 14.39
C ILE A 165 16.71 2.15 14.18
N LEU A 166 16.57 2.92 15.25
CA LEU A 166 16.08 4.31 15.19
C LEU A 166 17.03 5.28 14.48
N SER A 167 18.34 4.98 14.46
CA SER A 167 19.36 5.76 13.76
C SER A 167 19.48 5.43 12.27
N THR A 168 18.96 4.29 11.81
CA THR A 168 19.11 3.84 10.43
C THR A 168 18.23 4.68 9.51
N PRO A 169 18.80 5.42 8.52
CA PRO A 169 18.02 6.21 7.60
C PRO A 169 17.21 5.32 6.63
N PRO A 170 16.05 5.78 6.13
CA PRO A 170 15.27 5.03 5.14
C PRO A 170 16.07 4.87 3.85
N LEU A 171 15.82 3.78 3.11
CA LEU A 171 16.31 3.70 1.74
C LEU A 171 15.62 4.75 0.85
N LYS A 172 16.26 5.07 -0.28
CA LYS A 172 15.73 6.06 -1.23
C LYS A 172 14.31 5.73 -1.68
N ALA A 173 14.02 4.46 -1.98
CA ALA A 173 12.68 4.02 -2.37
C ALA A 173 11.63 4.24 -1.26
N THR A 174 11.96 3.96 0.01
CA THR A 174 11.08 4.28 1.16
C THR A 174 10.85 5.79 1.28
N LEU A 175 11.90 6.59 1.15
CA LEU A 175 11.80 8.05 1.21
C LEU A 175 10.93 8.61 0.08
N ASP A 176 11.12 8.12 -1.14
CA ASP A 176 10.35 8.55 -2.31
C ASP A 176 8.88 8.17 -2.16
N SER A 177 8.56 6.96 -1.69
CA SER A 177 7.18 6.55 -1.38
C SER A 177 6.54 7.42 -0.29
N ILE A 178 7.28 7.73 0.79
CA ILE A 178 6.85 8.67 1.83
C ILE A 178 6.52 10.05 1.24
N ASN A 179 7.35 10.55 0.33
CA ASN A 179 7.11 11.83 -0.32
C ASN A 179 5.86 11.81 -1.20
N VAL A 180 5.54 10.69 -1.87
CA VAL A 180 4.28 10.53 -2.60
C VAL A 180 3.09 10.64 -1.64
N TRP A 181 3.05 9.89 -0.55
CA TRP A 181 1.94 9.94 0.40
C TRP A 181 1.79 11.32 1.06
N ARG A 182 2.90 11.99 1.39
CA ARG A 182 2.86 13.37 1.90
C ARG A 182 2.34 14.36 0.86
N ARG A 183 2.71 14.19 -0.40
CA ARG A 183 2.20 15.04 -1.49
C ARG A 183 0.70 14.81 -1.68
N ILE A 184 0.24 13.56 -1.68
CA ILE A 184 -1.20 13.23 -1.69
C ILE A 184 -1.89 13.94 -0.52
N ALA A 185 -1.40 13.75 0.69
CA ALA A 185 -1.93 14.35 1.91
C ALA A 185 -2.00 15.89 1.86
N ASN A 186 -1.04 16.54 1.20
CA ASN A 186 -0.99 18.00 1.08
C ASN A 186 -1.89 18.53 -0.03
N GLU A 187 -1.84 17.93 -1.21
CA GLU A 187 -2.42 18.46 -2.46
C GLU A 187 -3.82 17.92 -2.78
N ARG A 188 -4.22 16.80 -2.17
CA ARG A 188 -5.49 16.12 -2.46
C ARG A 188 -6.52 16.33 -1.38
N THR A 189 -7.75 15.91 -1.67
CA THR A 189 -8.84 15.90 -0.69
C THR A 189 -8.54 14.89 0.42
N TRP A 190 -9.24 15.04 1.56
CA TRP A 190 -9.09 14.11 2.66
C TRP A 190 -9.60 12.70 2.29
N VAL A 191 -10.63 12.58 1.43
CA VAL A 191 -11.14 11.27 0.94
C VAL A 191 -10.10 10.57 0.08
N GLU A 192 -9.48 11.28 -0.87
CA GLU A 192 -8.37 10.75 -1.68
C GLU A 192 -7.20 10.30 -0.79
N THR A 193 -6.89 11.06 0.26
CA THR A 193 -5.81 10.75 1.21
C THR A 193 -6.14 9.52 2.05
N MET A 194 -7.37 9.44 2.57
CA MET A 194 -7.86 8.30 3.34
C MET A 194 -7.82 7.01 2.51
N ALA A 195 -8.33 7.06 1.28
CA ALA A 195 -8.27 5.93 0.36
C ALA A 195 -6.82 5.52 0.03
N ALA A 196 -5.93 6.50 -0.17
CA ALA A 196 -4.53 6.24 -0.45
C ALA A 196 -3.83 5.49 0.69
N MET A 197 -4.13 5.81 1.95
CA MET A 197 -3.48 5.19 3.11
C MET A 197 -4.15 3.87 3.51
N HIS A 198 -5.47 3.85 3.70
CA HIS A 198 -6.16 2.66 4.21
C HIS A 198 -6.25 1.52 3.19
N SER A 199 -6.13 1.80 1.89
CA SER A 199 -5.95 0.72 0.90
C SER A 199 -4.67 -0.09 1.11
N LEU A 200 -3.68 0.44 1.85
CA LEU A 200 -2.42 -0.26 2.12
C LEU A 200 -2.56 -1.32 3.22
N GLU A 201 -3.54 -1.17 4.13
CA GLU A 201 -3.83 -2.14 5.21
C GLU A 201 -4.32 -3.47 4.67
N LEU A 202 -4.86 -3.49 3.44
CA LEU A 202 -5.16 -4.71 2.70
C LEU A 202 -3.94 -5.64 2.58
N ALA A 203 -2.71 -5.12 2.73
CA ALA A 203 -1.52 -5.97 2.76
C ALA A 203 -1.60 -7.07 3.83
N ALA A 204 -2.14 -6.79 5.02
CA ALA A 204 -2.23 -7.74 6.12
C ALA A 204 -3.64 -8.31 6.35
N ASP A 205 -4.63 -7.88 5.56
CA ASP A 205 -5.99 -8.43 5.60
C ASP A 205 -6.02 -9.90 5.15
N LYS A 206 -6.18 -10.81 6.12
CA LYS A 206 -6.27 -12.27 5.88
C LYS A 206 -7.51 -12.68 5.07
N SER A 207 -8.53 -11.84 4.98
CA SER A 207 -9.76 -12.13 4.25
C SER A 207 -9.56 -12.09 2.73
N LEU A 208 -8.47 -11.49 2.22
CA LEU A 208 -8.21 -11.36 0.78
C LEU A 208 -8.25 -12.67 0.00
N ARG A 209 -7.97 -13.81 0.65
CA ARG A 209 -8.10 -15.14 0.01
C ARG A 209 -9.53 -15.47 -0.41
N LYS A 210 -10.53 -14.97 0.33
CA LYS A 210 -11.95 -15.09 -0.03
C LYS A 210 -12.28 -14.35 -1.35
N TYR A 211 -11.44 -13.39 -1.73
CA TYR A 211 -11.58 -12.51 -2.90
C TYR A 211 -10.57 -12.83 -4.01
N GLY A 212 -9.85 -13.95 -3.93
CA GLY A 212 -8.96 -14.41 -5.00
C GLY A 212 -7.46 -14.17 -4.80
N ALA A 213 -7.02 -13.68 -3.63
CA ALA A 213 -5.59 -13.66 -3.31
C ALA A 213 -5.02 -15.08 -3.25
N ARG A 214 -3.86 -15.29 -3.90
CA ARG A 214 -3.23 -16.62 -3.98
C ARG A 214 -2.51 -17.05 -2.70
N MET A 215 -2.22 -16.12 -1.80
CA MET A 215 -1.52 -16.37 -0.54
C MET A 215 -1.98 -15.38 0.54
N HIS A 216 -1.63 -15.68 1.77
CA HIS A 216 -1.71 -14.75 2.90
C HIS A 216 -0.48 -13.84 2.92
N TYR A 217 -0.47 -12.83 3.80
CA TYR A 217 0.68 -11.94 3.95
C TYR A 217 1.96 -12.67 4.36
N PHE A 218 1.82 -13.66 5.24
CA PHE A 218 2.86 -14.58 5.67
C PHE A 218 2.24 -15.95 5.95
N ASN A 219 3.06 -16.99 6.12
CA ASN A 219 2.54 -18.31 6.52
C ASN A 219 2.05 -18.28 7.97
N GLU A 220 0.75 -18.50 8.17
CA GLU A 220 0.07 -18.43 9.48
C GLU A 220 0.71 -19.32 10.56
N ALA A 221 1.39 -20.41 10.16
CA ALA A 221 2.13 -21.28 11.07
C ALA A 221 3.24 -20.55 11.85
N ILE A 222 3.72 -19.40 11.36
CA ILE A 222 4.67 -18.52 12.08
C ILE A 222 4.12 -18.12 13.45
N LEU A 223 2.82 -17.86 13.58
CA LEU A 223 2.19 -17.38 14.81
C LEU A 223 2.17 -18.43 15.94
N SER A 224 2.41 -19.71 15.61
CA SER A 224 2.49 -20.83 16.56
C SER A 224 3.85 -21.52 16.59
N SER A 225 4.75 -21.16 15.67
CA SER A 225 6.04 -21.86 15.51
C SER A 225 7.04 -21.47 16.60
N PRO A 226 7.83 -22.42 17.14
CA PRO A 226 8.95 -22.10 18.03
C PRO A 226 10.15 -21.51 17.28
N GLU A 227 10.17 -21.52 15.95
CA GLU A 227 11.29 -21.00 15.13
C GLU A 227 11.44 -19.47 15.21
N TYR A 228 10.38 -18.75 15.60
CA TYR A 228 10.35 -17.29 15.65
C TYR A 228 10.25 -16.79 17.10
N PRO A 229 10.97 -15.73 17.48
CA PRO A 229 10.79 -15.06 18.76
C PRO A 229 9.35 -14.59 18.98
N ASP A 230 8.90 -14.54 20.23
CA ASP A 230 7.52 -14.13 20.53
C ASP A 230 7.22 -12.70 20.09
N ALA A 231 8.19 -11.78 20.16
CA ALA A 231 8.02 -10.42 19.66
C ALA A 231 7.74 -10.34 18.14
N VAL A 232 8.23 -11.30 17.34
CA VAL A 232 7.87 -11.41 15.92
C VAL A 232 6.39 -11.77 15.80
N LYS A 233 5.91 -12.73 16.60
CA LYS A 233 4.52 -13.18 16.59
C LYS A 233 3.59 -12.08 17.07
N GLU A 234 3.97 -11.35 18.12
CA GLU A 234 3.19 -10.23 18.66
C GLU A 234 2.97 -9.15 17.59
N PHE A 235 4.03 -8.71 16.92
CA PHE A 235 3.93 -7.72 15.86
C PHE A 235 3.06 -8.22 14.68
N LEU A 236 3.33 -9.41 14.15
CA LEU A 236 2.60 -9.95 13.00
C LEU A 236 1.14 -10.27 13.31
N ARG A 237 0.82 -10.57 14.57
CA ARG A 237 -0.54 -10.90 15.01
C ARG A 237 -1.45 -9.68 15.01
N GLU A 238 -0.97 -8.50 15.39
CA GLU A 238 -1.82 -7.30 15.45
C GLU A 238 -2.45 -7.01 14.09
N GLY A 239 -1.67 -6.93 13.00
CA GLY A 239 -2.23 -6.76 11.65
C GLY A 239 -3.12 -7.92 11.21
N TYR A 240 -2.71 -9.17 11.50
CA TYR A 240 -3.49 -10.36 11.12
C TYR A 240 -4.87 -10.46 11.82
N GLU A 241 -5.00 -9.92 13.03
CA GLU A 241 -6.26 -9.94 13.79
C GLU A 241 -7.10 -8.67 13.58
N ALA A 242 -6.47 -7.49 13.44
CA ALA A 242 -7.16 -6.21 13.33
C ALA A 242 -7.57 -5.84 11.88
N ASP A 243 -6.71 -6.12 10.89
CA ASP A 243 -6.85 -5.53 9.55
C ASP A 243 -8.03 -6.10 8.74
N GLU A 244 -8.57 -7.28 9.11
CA GLU A 244 -9.80 -7.81 8.49
C GLU A 244 -11.00 -6.86 8.69
N HIS A 245 -11.09 -6.21 9.85
CA HIS A 245 -12.17 -5.26 10.15
C HIS A 245 -11.79 -3.82 9.78
N HIS A 246 -10.54 -3.42 10.06
CA HIS A 246 -10.11 -2.03 9.88
C HIS A 246 -10.13 -1.60 8.40
N ALA A 247 -9.57 -2.42 7.51
CA ALA A 247 -9.56 -2.10 6.08
C ALA A 247 -10.97 -2.10 5.47
N GLY A 248 -11.89 -2.94 5.99
CA GLY A 248 -13.29 -2.94 5.57
C GLY A 248 -13.98 -1.62 5.90
N GLU A 249 -13.91 -1.21 7.17
CA GLU A 249 -14.55 0.01 7.67
C GLU A 249 -14.01 1.28 6.98
N ALA A 250 -12.69 1.39 6.79
CA ALA A 250 -12.12 2.52 6.08
C ALA A 250 -12.61 2.60 4.62
N LEU A 251 -12.66 1.47 3.93
CA LEU A 251 -13.12 1.43 2.53
C LEU A 251 -14.61 1.74 2.40
N GLU A 252 -15.43 1.39 3.40
CA GLU A 252 -16.85 1.81 3.46
C GLU A 252 -16.99 3.32 3.63
N LEU A 253 -16.19 3.94 4.51
CA LEU A 253 -16.16 5.40 4.67
C LEU A 253 -15.69 6.09 3.39
N VAL A 254 -14.64 5.57 2.76
CA VAL A 254 -14.13 6.06 1.47
C VAL A 254 -15.20 5.97 0.39
N GLU A 255 -15.87 4.83 0.25
CA GLU A 255 -16.92 4.63 -0.76
C GLU A 255 -18.10 5.59 -0.55
N LYS A 256 -18.59 5.70 0.68
CA LYS A 256 -19.64 6.65 1.07
C LYS A 256 -19.29 8.07 0.67
N TYR A 257 -18.14 8.58 1.12
CA TYR A 257 -17.80 9.99 0.96
C TYR A 257 -17.27 10.33 -0.44
N ALA A 258 -16.61 9.40 -1.13
CA ALA A 258 -16.27 9.58 -2.53
C ALA A 258 -17.53 9.66 -3.41
N GLY A 259 -18.58 8.89 -3.08
CA GLY A 259 -19.89 8.98 -3.71
C GLY A 259 -20.60 10.31 -3.44
N GLU A 260 -20.70 10.72 -2.18
CA GLU A 260 -21.31 11.99 -1.77
C GLU A 260 -20.63 13.22 -2.41
N MET A 261 -19.30 13.18 -2.55
CA MET A 261 -18.51 14.28 -3.13
C MET A 261 -18.33 14.18 -4.65
N ASN A 262 -18.82 13.11 -5.28
CA ASN A 262 -18.61 12.82 -6.71
C ASN A 262 -17.12 12.81 -7.11
N LEU A 263 -16.28 12.14 -6.31
CA LEU A 263 -14.81 12.06 -6.44
C LEU A 263 -14.31 10.63 -6.74
N ILE A 264 -15.20 9.75 -7.20
CA ILE A 264 -14.92 8.33 -7.37
C ILE A 264 -13.68 8.09 -8.26
N GLU A 265 -13.62 8.74 -9.42
CA GLU A 265 -12.51 8.54 -10.37
C GLU A 265 -11.20 9.15 -9.86
N GLU A 266 -11.28 10.31 -9.18
CA GLU A 266 -10.15 10.96 -8.54
C GLU A 266 -9.53 10.06 -7.47
N VAL A 267 -10.38 9.41 -6.67
CA VAL A 267 -9.97 8.42 -5.67
C VAL A 267 -9.33 7.21 -6.33
N GLN A 268 -9.92 6.65 -7.39
CA GLN A 268 -9.32 5.52 -8.13
C GLN A 268 -7.91 5.88 -8.64
N VAL A 269 -7.74 7.05 -9.24
CA VAL A 269 -6.43 7.55 -9.71
C VAL A 269 -5.43 7.67 -8.56
N THR A 270 -5.84 8.28 -7.44
CA THR A 270 -4.95 8.45 -6.28
C THR A 270 -4.61 7.14 -5.58
N VAL A 271 -5.53 6.18 -5.54
CA VAL A 271 -5.24 4.83 -5.03
C VAL A 271 -4.18 4.17 -5.90
N LEU A 272 -4.30 4.19 -7.23
CA LEU A 272 -3.28 3.61 -8.11
C LEU A 272 -1.89 4.23 -7.90
N GLU A 273 -1.83 5.54 -7.72
CA GLU A 273 -0.60 6.27 -7.36
C GLU A 273 -0.05 5.82 -5.99
N SER A 274 -0.90 5.61 -4.99
CA SER A 274 -0.50 5.09 -3.69
C SER A 274 0.02 3.65 -3.77
N LEU A 275 -0.59 2.80 -4.60
CA LEU A 275 -0.13 1.43 -4.79
C LEU A 275 1.21 1.35 -5.56
N ASP A 276 1.49 2.31 -6.44
CA ASP A 276 2.82 2.52 -7.03
C ASP A 276 3.86 2.84 -5.92
N ALA A 277 3.52 3.72 -4.98
CA ALA A 277 4.37 4.03 -3.83
C ALA A 277 4.55 2.82 -2.91
N LEU A 278 3.49 2.04 -2.64
CA LEU A 278 3.55 0.82 -1.83
C LEU A 278 4.48 -0.21 -2.46
N HIS A 279 4.39 -0.43 -3.77
CA HIS A 279 5.29 -1.34 -4.49
C HIS A 279 6.76 -0.99 -4.24
N ASN A 280 7.14 0.27 -4.45
CA ASN A 280 8.53 0.70 -4.24
C ASN A 280 8.97 0.57 -2.77
N TYR A 281 8.06 0.84 -1.84
CA TYR A 281 8.31 0.73 -0.42
C TYR A 281 8.49 -0.73 0.05
N LEU A 282 7.66 -1.67 -0.44
CA LEU A 282 7.83 -3.10 -0.17
C LEU A 282 9.12 -3.63 -0.81
N TRP A 283 9.48 -3.13 -1.98
CA TRP A 283 10.79 -3.42 -2.58
C TRP A 283 11.94 -2.93 -1.72
N ALA A 284 11.82 -1.74 -1.11
CA ALA A 284 12.83 -1.21 -0.19
C ALA A 284 13.04 -2.11 1.04
N ARG A 285 11.96 -2.67 1.62
CA ARG A 285 12.08 -3.65 2.72
C ARG A 285 12.93 -4.85 2.29
N LEU A 286 12.68 -5.36 1.09
CA LEU A 286 13.40 -6.50 0.54
C LEU A 286 14.86 -6.15 0.18
N GLN A 287 15.09 -4.97 -0.39
CA GLN A 287 16.43 -4.46 -0.67
C GLN A 287 17.24 -4.30 0.62
N ARG A 288 16.62 -3.81 1.70
CA ARG A 288 17.27 -3.75 3.01
C ARG A 288 17.63 -5.14 3.52
N ALA A 289 16.75 -6.12 3.33
CA ALA A 289 17.04 -7.52 3.66
C ALA A 289 18.24 -8.06 2.86
N MET A 290 18.33 -7.76 1.56
CA MET A 290 19.48 -8.14 0.71
C MET A 290 20.79 -7.46 1.15
N MET A 291 20.74 -6.25 1.72
CA MET A 291 21.93 -5.59 2.28
C MET A 291 22.41 -6.27 3.57
N ILE A 292 21.49 -6.85 4.36
CA ILE A 292 21.81 -7.59 5.59
C ILE A 292 22.30 -8.99 5.26
N ASP A 293 21.67 -9.66 4.29
CA ASP A 293 22.03 -10.99 3.79
C ASP A 293 22.08 -10.99 2.26
N PRO A 294 23.29 -10.79 1.67
CA PRO A 294 23.47 -10.83 0.22
C PRO A 294 23.10 -12.17 -0.43
N GLY A 295 23.01 -13.25 0.34
CA GLY A 295 22.55 -14.56 -0.14
C GLY A 295 21.11 -14.53 -0.65
N LEU A 296 20.29 -13.60 -0.14
CA LEU A 296 18.89 -13.43 -0.51
C LEU A 296 18.70 -13.03 -1.98
N ILE A 297 19.67 -12.32 -2.58
CA ILE A 297 19.61 -11.88 -3.98
C ILE A 297 19.44 -13.08 -4.92
N LYS A 298 20.16 -14.18 -4.64
CA LYS A 298 20.15 -15.39 -5.47
C LYS A 298 18.82 -16.14 -5.43
N VAL A 299 18.04 -15.98 -4.35
CA VAL A 299 16.76 -16.66 -4.13
C VAL A 299 15.61 -15.93 -4.82
N ILE A 300 15.72 -14.62 -5.01
CA ILE A 300 14.65 -13.76 -5.56
C ILE A 300 14.76 -13.60 -7.08
N THR A 301 15.94 -13.84 -7.66
CA THR A 301 16.18 -13.76 -9.11
C THR A 301 16.05 -15.10 -9.85
N GLN A 302 15.67 -16.18 -9.15
CA GLN A 302 15.34 -17.49 -9.73
C GLN A 302 13.83 -17.63 -9.90
#